data_AF-A0A2L0V4E2-F1
#
_entry.id   AF-A0A2L0V4E2-F1
#
_cell.length_a   1.000
_cell.length_b   1.000
_cell.length_c   1.000
_cell.angle_alpha   90.00
_cell.angle_beta   90.00
_cell.angle_gamma   90.00
#
_symmetry.space_group_name_H-M   'P 1'
#
loop_
_entity.id
_entity.type
_entity.pdbx_description
1 polymer ?
#
loop_
_entity_poly.entity_id
_entity_poly.type
_entity_poly.pdbx_seq_one_letter_code
_entity_poly.pdbx_strand_id
1 'polypeptide(L)'
;MSLVRESEIPEDRVVEILPRLSPKSLLRFKCIRKSWCTLINSPSFVAKQLSNSVDNKFSSSTCILLNRSQTHVFPDNSWKQEVFWSMINLSLDSDEHNLHYDVEDLNIPFPLEDHDYVLILGYCNGIVCVTAGKNILLCNPTTREFMRLPSSCLLLPSRPKGKFELETVFRALGFGYDCKAKEYKVVQIIENSEYSDDERTYYHRIPLPHTAEVYTTAANSWREIKIDISTKTYSCSCQVYLKGFCYWYATDAEEYILSFDLGDEIFHRIQLPSRRESGFKFYYIFLCNESIASFCSCY
;
A
#
# COMPACT_ATOMS: atom_id res chain seq x y z
N MET A 1 -20.53 -29.66 -44.29
CA MET A 1 -19.71 -28.82 -43.39
C MET A 1 -20.35 -27.45 -43.32
N SER A 2 -21.25 -27.22 -42.36
CA SER A 2 -21.81 -25.90 -42.11
C SER A 2 -20.75 -25.05 -41.40
N LEU A 3 -20.31 -23.99 -42.08
CA LEU A 3 -19.57 -22.89 -41.45
C LEU A 3 -20.46 -22.34 -40.32
N VAL A 4 -20.10 -22.68 -39.08
CA VAL A 4 -20.61 -21.97 -37.91
C VAL A 4 -20.13 -20.54 -38.08
N ARG A 5 -21.06 -19.64 -38.45
CA ARG A 5 -20.81 -18.21 -38.36
C ARG A 5 -20.52 -17.92 -36.90
N GLU A 6 -19.28 -17.55 -36.57
CA GLU A 6 -19.02 -16.86 -35.33
C GLU A 6 -19.96 -15.64 -35.32
N SER A 7 -20.90 -15.63 -34.38
CA SER A 7 -21.66 -14.42 -34.11
C SER A 7 -20.68 -13.42 -33.51
N GLU A 8 -20.08 -12.61 -34.39
CA GLU A 8 -19.23 -11.50 -33.98
C GLU A 8 -20.11 -10.49 -33.25
N ILE A 9 -20.10 -10.58 -31.92
CA ILE A 9 -20.53 -9.48 -31.07
C ILE A 9 -19.71 -8.27 -31.53
N PRO A 10 -20.33 -7.14 -31.91
CA PRO A 10 -19.61 -5.96 -32.35
C PRO A 10 -18.53 -5.60 -31.33
N GLU A 11 -17.30 -5.35 -31.77
CA GLU A 11 -16.18 -5.04 -30.87
C GLU A 11 -16.52 -3.88 -29.93
N ASP A 12 -17.28 -2.90 -30.43
CA ASP A 12 -17.80 -1.76 -29.66
C ASP A 12 -18.62 -2.18 -28.43
N ARG A 13 -19.42 -3.25 -28.53
CA ARG A 13 -20.21 -3.78 -27.41
C ARG A 13 -19.35 -4.50 -26.40
N VAL A 14 -18.30 -5.18 -26.85
CA VAL A 14 -17.35 -5.88 -25.97
C VAL A 14 -16.60 -4.86 -25.09
N VAL A 15 -16.22 -3.72 -25.66
CA VAL A 15 -15.53 -2.60 -24.96
C VAL A 15 -16.44 -1.91 -23.93
N GLU A 16 -17.76 -2.07 -24.02
CA GLU A 16 -18.73 -1.58 -23.03
C GLU A 16 -19.04 -2.61 -21.93
N ILE A 17 -19.11 -3.90 -22.28
CA ILE A 17 -19.53 -4.98 -21.38
C ILE A 17 -18.38 -5.42 -20.48
N LEU A 18 -17.21 -5.73 -21.05
CA LEU A 18 -16.09 -6.32 -20.31
C LEU A 18 -15.65 -5.45 -19.10
N PRO A 19 -15.53 -4.11 -19.19
CA PRO A 19 -15.13 -3.29 -18.04
C PRO A 19 -16.10 -3.30 -16.85
N ARG A 20 -17.29 -3.89 -16.99
CA ARG A 20 -18.29 -4.03 -15.91
C ARG A 20 -18.19 -5.38 -15.19
N LEU A 21 -17.37 -6.30 -15.70
CA LEU A 21 -17.21 -7.63 -15.13
C LEU A 21 -16.20 -7.62 -13.99
N SER A 22 -16.35 -8.59 -13.07
CA SER A 22 -15.36 -8.79 -12.01
C SER A 22 -13.99 -9.17 -12.59
N PRO A 23 -12.87 -8.85 -11.92
CA PRO A 23 -11.56 -9.14 -12.48
C PRO A 23 -11.30 -10.65 -12.62
N LYS A 24 -11.91 -11.51 -11.78
CA LYS A 24 -11.88 -12.97 -11.94
C LYS A 24 -12.51 -13.44 -13.26
N SER A 25 -13.66 -12.88 -13.63
CA SER A 25 -14.30 -13.18 -14.91
C SER A 25 -13.43 -12.74 -16.08
N LEU A 26 -12.84 -11.55 -15.98
CA LEU A 26 -11.95 -11.02 -17.02
C LEU A 26 -10.71 -11.89 -17.24
N LEU A 27 -10.10 -12.43 -16.19
CA LEU A 27 -9.01 -13.40 -16.33
C LEU A 27 -9.41 -14.62 -17.15
N ARG A 28 -10.63 -15.14 -16.96
CA ARG A 28 -11.15 -16.25 -17.79
C ARG A 28 -11.38 -15.81 -19.23
N PHE A 29 -11.85 -14.59 -19.44
CA PHE A 29 -12.07 -14.02 -20.79
C PHE A 29 -10.78 -13.77 -21.57
N LYS A 30 -9.64 -13.51 -20.90
CA LYS A 30 -8.33 -13.43 -21.57
C LYS A 30 -7.99 -14.72 -22.32
N CYS A 31 -8.46 -15.87 -21.86
CA CYS A 31 -8.20 -17.17 -22.48
C CYS A 31 -9.10 -17.47 -23.68
N ILE A 32 -10.18 -16.70 -23.90
CA ILE A 32 -11.18 -17.00 -24.94
C ILE A 32 -10.76 -16.48 -26.31
N ARG A 33 -10.28 -15.23 -26.40
CA ARG A 33 -9.85 -14.61 -27.66
C ARG A 33 -8.64 -13.70 -27.47
N LYS A 34 -7.72 -13.70 -28.44
CA LYS A 34 -6.52 -12.83 -28.43
C LYS A 34 -6.88 -11.35 -28.39
N SER A 35 -7.87 -10.92 -29.18
CA SER A 35 -8.34 -9.53 -29.17
C SER A 35 -8.86 -9.12 -27.79
N TRP A 36 -9.57 -10.00 -27.09
CA TRP A 36 -10.05 -9.75 -25.72
C TRP A 36 -8.89 -9.71 -24.73
N CYS A 37 -7.90 -10.59 -24.87
CA CYS A 37 -6.68 -10.53 -24.06
C CYS A 37 -5.96 -9.19 -24.24
N THR A 38 -5.77 -8.73 -25.48
CA THR A 38 -5.16 -7.42 -25.79
C THR A 38 -5.99 -6.26 -25.21
N LEU A 39 -7.32 -6.30 -25.37
CA LEU A 39 -8.21 -5.28 -24.84
C LEU A 39 -8.15 -5.20 -23.30
N ILE A 40 -8.28 -6.34 -22.61
CA ILE A 40 -8.28 -6.42 -21.14
C ILE A 40 -6.94 -5.96 -20.56
N ASN A 41 -5.83 -6.21 -21.25
CA ASN A 41 -4.49 -5.76 -20.83
C ASN A 41 -4.21 -4.29 -21.19
N SER A 42 -5.09 -3.61 -21.94
CA SER A 42 -4.85 -2.22 -22.35
C SER A 42 -4.99 -1.26 -21.16
N PRO A 43 -4.13 -0.24 -21.03
CA PRO A 43 -4.23 0.75 -19.95
C PRO A 43 -5.57 1.49 -19.93
N SER A 44 -6.13 1.78 -21.11
CA SER A 44 -7.45 2.41 -21.26
C SER A 44 -8.58 1.55 -20.69
N PHE A 45 -8.49 0.22 -20.84
CA PHE A 45 -9.47 -0.70 -20.29
C PHE A 45 -9.39 -0.73 -18.76
N VAL A 46 -8.18 -0.82 -18.20
CA VAL A 46 -7.94 -0.79 -16.75
C VAL A 46 -8.46 0.51 -16.15
N ALA A 47 -8.15 1.65 -16.76
CA ALA A 47 -8.66 2.96 -16.32
C ALA A 47 -10.19 3.02 -16.32
N LYS A 48 -10.84 2.48 -17.37
CA LYS A 48 -12.30 2.42 -17.48
C LYS A 48 -12.93 1.48 -16.45
N GLN A 49 -12.27 0.37 -16.12
CA GLN A 49 -12.74 -0.54 -15.07
C GLN A 49 -12.62 0.10 -13.68
N LEU A 50 -11.52 0.81 -13.42
CA LEU A 50 -11.33 1.57 -12.18
C LEU A 50 -12.36 2.69 -12.03
N SER A 51 -12.60 3.49 -13.07
CA SER A 51 -13.63 4.54 -13.02
C SER A 51 -15.01 3.95 -12.77
N ASN A 52 -15.37 2.87 -13.47
CA ASN A 52 -16.63 2.18 -13.24
C ASN A 52 -16.74 1.68 -11.79
N SER A 53 -15.67 1.16 -11.19
CA SER A 53 -15.70 0.68 -9.80
C SER A 53 -15.95 1.80 -8.79
N VAL A 54 -15.47 3.02 -9.06
CA VAL A 54 -15.68 4.21 -8.22
C VAL A 54 -17.09 4.77 -8.41
N ASP A 55 -17.59 4.77 -9.64
CA ASP A 55 -18.93 5.28 -10.00
C ASP A 55 -20.05 4.31 -9.59
N ASN A 56 -19.75 3.02 -9.43
CA ASN A 56 -20.67 2.01 -8.93
C ASN A 56 -20.85 2.10 -7.41
N LYS A 57 -21.14 3.31 -6.89
CA LYS A 57 -21.48 3.62 -5.49
C LYS A 57 -22.66 2.81 -4.93
N PHE A 58 -23.33 2.03 -5.78
CA PHE A 58 -24.46 1.16 -5.44
C PHE A 58 -24.10 -0.33 -5.34
N SER A 59 -22.85 -0.73 -5.59
CA SER A 59 -22.43 -2.10 -5.32
C SER A 59 -22.29 -2.23 -3.80
N SER A 60 -23.23 -2.92 -3.17
CA SER A 60 -23.30 -3.18 -1.73
C SER A 60 -22.17 -4.10 -1.21
N SER A 61 -21.10 -4.22 -1.99
CA SER A 61 -20.04 -5.20 -1.82
C SER A 61 -18.77 -4.55 -1.28
N THR A 62 -18.41 -4.83 -0.02
CA THR A 62 -17.15 -4.40 0.61
C THR A 62 -16.18 -5.57 0.66
N CYS A 63 -14.91 -5.35 0.31
CA CYS A 63 -13.86 -6.38 0.43
C CYS A 63 -12.88 -5.99 1.54
N ILE A 64 -12.61 -6.92 2.45
CA ILE A 64 -11.58 -6.79 3.50
C ILE A 64 -10.45 -7.75 3.16
N LEU A 65 -9.24 -7.23 2.99
CA LEU A 65 -8.03 -8.04 2.84
C LEU A 65 -7.34 -8.20 4.19
N LEU A 66 -7.09 -9.45 4.58
CA LEU A 66 -6.42 -9.80 5.82
C LEU A 66 -5.08 -10.46 5.52
N ASN A 67 -4.02 -9.96 6.15
CA ASN A 67 -2.74 -10.63 6.23
C ASN A 67 -2.67 -11.39 7.56
N ARG A 68 -2.58 -12.71 7.48
CA ARG A 68 -2.51 -13.61 8.64
C ARG A 68 -1.15 -14.29 8.62
N SER A 69 -0.52 -14.41 9.78
CA SER A 69 0.71 -15.17 9.93
C SER A 69 0.61 -16.08 11.12
N GLN A 70 1.03 -17.34 10.98
CA GLN A 70 1.08 -18.28 12.08
C GLN A 70 2.52 -18.42 12.56
N THR A 71 2.76 -18.20 13.86
CA THR A 71 4.05 -18.47 14.52
C THR A 71 3.96 -19.75 15.35
N HIS A 72 4.87 -20.71 15.14
CA HIS A 72 4.88 -21.93 15.94
C HIS A 72 5.39 -21.67 17.37
N VAL A 73 4.82 -22.39 18.34
CA VAL A 73 5.09 -22.25 19.79
C VAL A 73 6.53 -22.63 20.15
N PHE A 74 7.19 -23.45 19.33
CA PHE A 74 8.58 -23.86 19.49
C PHE A 74 9.34 -23.67 18.17
N PRO A 75 9.79 -22.44 17.86
CA PRO A 75 10.58 -22.22 16.66
C PRO A 75 11.95 -22.87 16.85
N ASP A 76 12.22 -23.96 16.15
CA ASP A 76 13.60 -24.36 15.88
C ASP A 76 14.19 -23.45 14.79
N ASN A 77 15.51 -23.48 14.60
CA ASN A 77 16.19 -22.66 13.59
C ASN A 77 15.83 -23.03 12.13
N SER A 78 14.97 -24.04 11.90
CA SER A 78 14.51 -24.45 10.58
C SER A 78 13.09 -24.00 10.26
N TRP A 79 12.42 -23.34 11.20
CA TRP A 79 11.01 -22.98 11.07
C TRP A 79 10.80 -21.76 10.17
N LYS A 80 9.80 -21.87 9.28
CA LYS A 80 9.41 -20.83 8.32
C LYS A 80 8.06 -20.24 8.70
N GLN A 81 7.95 -18.92 8.67
CA GLN A 81 6.68 -18.24 8.88
C GLN A 81 5.72 -18.52 7.74
N GLU A 82 4.59 -19.13 8.06
CA GLU A 82 3.51 -19.29 7.09
C GLU A 82 2.66 -18.02 7.09
N VAL A 83 2.59 -17.40 5.91
CA VAL A 83 1.82 -16.19 5.63
C VAL A 83 0.64 -16.57 4.74
N PHE A 84 -0.56 -16.23 5.20
CA PHE A 84 -1.81 -16.50 4.51
C PHE A 84 -2.55 -15.20 4.30
N TRP A 85 -3.09 -14.98 3.10
CA TRP A 85 -3.99 -13.87 2.84
C TRP A 85 -5.41 -14.39 2.75
N SER A 86 -6.36 -13.61 3.26
CA SER A 86 -7.78 -13.93 3.14
C SER A 86 -8.54 -12.69 2.69
N MET A 87 -9.48 -12.87 1.77
CA MET A 87 -10.43 -11.83 1.39
C MET A 87 -11.79 -12.17 1.98
N ILE A 88 -12.36 -11.21 2.69
CA ILE A 88 -13.74 -11.27 3.17
C ILE A 88 -14.57 -10.36 2.26
N ASN A 89 -15.46 -10.94 1.47
CA ASN A 89 -16.37 -10.21 0.60
C ASN A 89 -17.71 -10.09 1.31
N LEU A 90 -18.04 -8.89 1.77
CA LEU A 90 -19.32 -8.54 2.38
C LEU A 90 -20.25 -8.04 1.28
N SER A 91 -21.48 -8.52 1.22
CA SER A 91 -22.53 -7.98 0.34
C SER A 91 -23.79 -7.73 1.14
N LEU A 92 -24.32 -6.51 1.08
CA LEU A 92 -25.64 -6.20 1.64
C LEU A 92 -26.69 -6.50 0.57
N ASP A 93 -27.56 -7.47 0.83
CA ASP A 93 -28.71 -7.69 -0.02
C ASP A 93 -29.77 -6.61 0.26
N SER A 94 -30.25 -5.93 -0.78
CA SER A 94 -31.17 -4.79 -0.62
C SER A 94 -32.52 -5.20 -0.05
N ASP A 95 -32.86 -6.48 -0.19
CA ASP A 95 -34.22 -6.98 0.02
C ASP A 95 -34.40 -7.71 1.38
N GLU A 96 -33.31 -8.09 2.06
CA GLU A 96 -33.40 -8.91 3.29
C GLU A 96 -32.66 -8.38 4.53
N HIS A 97 -31.91 -7.26 4.47
CA HIS A 97 -31.04 -6.80 5.57
C HIS A 97 -30.05 -7.86 6.11
N ASN A 98 -29.90 -8.99 5.43
CA ASN A 98 -28.98 -10.05 5.79
C ASN A 98 -27.58 -9.72 5.25
N LEU A 99 -26.60 -9.63 6.15
CA LEU A 99 -25.20 -9.47 5.78
C LEU A 99 -24.69 -10.81 5.24
N HIS A 100 -24.60 -10.94 3.92
CA HIS A 100 -23.94 -12.09 3.30
C HIS A 100 -22.43 -11.83 3.28
N TYR A 101 -21.64 -12.82 3.70
CA TYR A 101 -20.19 -12.75 3.62
C TYR A 101 -19.61 -14.06 3.12
N ASP A 102 -18.58 -13.95 2.28
CA ASP A 102 -17.78 -15.06 1.79
C ASP A 102 -16.31 -14.84 2.16
N VAL A 103 -15.63 -15.91 2.57
CA VAL A 103 -14.21 -15.87 2.95
C VAL A 103 -13.44 -16.75 1.98
N GLU A 104 -12.53 -16.11 1.24
CA GLU A 104 -11.64 -16.80 0.30
C GLU A 104 -10.19 -16.67 0.76
N ASP A 105 -9.51 -17.81 0.91
CA ASP A 105 -8.07 -17.83 1.14
C ASP A 105 -7.29 -17.66 -0.16
N LEU A 106 -6.37 -16.69 -0.15
CA LEU A 106 -5.45 -16.38 -1.21
C LEU A 106 -4.12 -17.07 -0.95
N ASN A 107 -3.86 -18.14 -1.70
CA ASN A 107 -2.53 -18.75 -1.75
C ASN A 107 -1.61 -17.89 -2.62
N ILE A 108 -0.89 -16.98 -1.96
CA ILE A 108 0.08 -16.11 -2.59
C ILE A 108 1.49 -16.67 -2.35
N PRO A 109 2.21 -17.07 -3.42
CA PRO A 109 3.59 -17.51 -3.28
C PRO A 109 4.47 -16.28 -3.10
N PHE A 110 4.62 -15.81 -1.86
CA PHE A 110 5.60 -14.78 -1.56
C PHE A 110 7.01 -15.36 -1.76
N PRO A 111 7.89 -14.66 -2.48
CA PRO A 111 9.30 -15.00 -2.51
C PRO A 111 9.94 -14.58 -1.17
N LEU A 112 9.65 -15.31 -0.09
CA LEU A 112 10.15 -15.04 1.25
C LEU A 112 11.50 -15.72 1.47
N GLU A 113 12.40 -14.99 2.12
CA GLU A 113 13.54 -15.62 2.80
C GLU A 113 13.10 -16.10 4.20
N ASP A 114 13.92 -16.93 4.84
CA ASP A 114 13.59 -17.50 6.14
C ASP A 114 13.50 -16.38 7.21
N HIS A 115 12.33 -16.30 7.87
CA HIS A 115 11.96 -15.34 8.94
C HIS A 115 11.45 -13.94 8.54
N ASP A 116 11.08 -13.73 7.27
CA ASP A 116 10.53 -12.44 6.84
C ASP A 116 9.06 -12.22 7.24
N TYR A 117 8.80 -11.18 8.06
CA TYR A 117 7.45 -10.68 8.32
C TYR A 117 6.87 -9.98 7.09
N VAL A 118 5.59 -10.22 6.83
CA VAL A 118 4.83 -9.52 5.79
C VAL A 118 3.95 -8.45 6.43
N LEU A 119 3.99 -7.23 5.90
CA LEU A 119 3.11 -6.12 6.33
C LEU A 119 2.43 -5.49 5.13
N ILE A 120 1.13 -5.22 5.24
CA ILE A 120 0.39 -4.42 4.27
C ILE A 120 0.58 -2.94 4.63
N LEU A 121 1.13 -2.17 3.70
CA LEU A 121 1.48 -0.76 3.94
C LEU A 121 0.53 0.21 3.26
N GLY A 122 -0.10 -0.19 2.16
CA GLY A 122 -1.05 0.66 1.45
C GLY A 122 -1.83 -0.09 0.38
N TYR A 123 -2.94 0.52 -0.02
CA TYR A 123 -3.81 0.04 -1.09
C TYR A 123 -4.17 1.19 -2.02
N CYS A 124 -4.11 0.94 -3.32
CA CYS A 124 -4.51 1.91 -4.33
C CYS A 124 -4.98 1.17 -5.59
N ASN A 125 -6.21 1.44 -6.06
CA ASN A 125 -6.72 0.97 -7.35
C ASN A 125 -6.59 -0.55 -7.58
N GLY A 126 -6.90 -1.37 -6.57
CA GLY A 126 -6.78 -2.83 -6.66
C GLY A 126 -5.37 -3.39 -6.45
N ILE A 127 -4.37 -2.53 -6.32
CA ILE A 127 -2.98 -2.89 -6.02
C ILE A 127 -2.72 -2.69 -4.53
N VAL A 128 -1.98 -3.63 -3.94
CA VAL A 128 -1.58 -3.64 -2.54
C VAL A 128 -0.06 -3.52 -2.48
N CYS A 129 0.44 -2.55 -1.72
CA CYS A 129 1.87 -2.41 -1.43
C CYS A 129 2.18 -3.10 -0.11
N VAL A 130 3.16 -4.01 -0.13
CA VAL A 130 3.55 -4.80 1.03
C VAL A 130 5.06 -4.85 1.19
N THR A 131 5.51 -4.99 2.44
CA THR A 131 6.90 -5.34 2.73
C THR A 131 6.99 -6.79 3.14
N ALA A 132 8.03 -7.47 2.66
CA ALA A 132 8.43 -8.81 3.05
C ALA A 132 9.92 -8.76 3.39
N GLY A 133 10.25 -8.75 4.68
CA GLY A 133 11.63 -8.51 5.13
C GLY A 133 12.14 -7.13 4.70
N LYS A 134 13.20 -7.12 3.88
CA LYS A 134 13.76 -5.89 3.28
C LYS A 134 13.17 -5.54 1.92
N ASN A 135 12.31 -6.39 1.37
CA ASN A 135 11.77 -6.22 0.04
C ASN A 135 10.44 -5.48 0.09
N ILE A 136 10.25 -4.57 -0.85
CA ILE A 136 8.94 -3.98 -1.13
C ILE A 136 8.37 -4.68 -2.36
N LEU A 137 7.08 -5.01 -2.30
CA LEU A 137 6.35 -5.68 -3.37
C LEU A 137 5.05 -4.92 -3.65
N LEU A 138 4.73 -4.73 -4.94
CA LEU A 138 3.38 -4.41 -5.38
C LEU A 138 2.69 -5.70 -5.80
N CYS A 139 1.50 -5.96 -5.24
CA CYS A 139 0.70 -7.14 -5.51
C CYS A 139 -0.65 -6.72 -6.08
N ASN A 140 -1.11 -7.39 -7.13
CA ASN A 140 -2.52 -7.42 -7.48
C ASN A 140 -3.11 -8.74 -6.94
N PRO A 141 -3.87 -8.74 -5.83
CA PRO A 141 -4.38 -9.97 -5.23
C PRO A 141 -5.34 -10.72 -6.15
N THR A 142 -6.01 -10.01 -7.07
CA THR A 142 -6.99 -10.64 -7.96
C THR A 142 -6.34 -11.32 -9.15
N THR A 143 -5.29 -10.72 -9.74
CA THR A 143 -4.53 -11.34 -10.84
C THR A 143 -3.42 -12.26 -10.35
N ARG A 144 -3.07 -12.21 -9.06
CA ARG A 144 -1.94 -12.92 -8.44
C ARG A 144 -0.60 -12.56 -9.10
N GLU A 145 -0.50 -11.33 -9.59
CA GLU A 145 0.73 -10.78 -10.15
C GLU A 145 1.49 -9.99 -9.08
N PHE A 146 2.81 -10.10 -9.12
CA PHE A 146 3.72 -9.48 -8.16
C PHE A 146 4.82 -8.74 -8.91
N MET A 147 5.14 -7.56 -8.41
CA MET A 147 6.28 -6.77 -8.83
C MET A 147 7.14 -6.50 -7.61
N ARG A 148 8.35 -7.07 -7.60
CA ARG A 148 9.37 -6.71 -6.62
C ARG A 148 10.02 -5.41 -7.04
N LEU A 149 10.03 -4.43 -6.14
CA LEU A 149 10.74 -3.18 -6.37
C LEU A 149 12.25 -3.43 -6.29
N PRO A 150 13.06 -2.69 -7.07
CA PRO A 150 14.50 -2.70 -6.91
C PRO A 150 14.90 -2.22 -5.50
N SER A 151 16.13 -2.52 -5.11
CA SER A 151 16.71 -1.99 -3.87
C SER A 151 16.70 -0.47 -3.86
N SER A 152 16.56 0.10 -2.66
CA SER A 152 16.75 1.53 -2.37
C SER A 152 17.97 2.10 -3.08
N CYS A 153 17.84 3.34 -3.58
CA CYS A 153 18.99 4.05 -4.17
C CYS A 153 19.91 4.63 -3.09
N LEU A 154 19.43 4.69 -1.85
CA LEU A 154 20.20 5.14 -0.70
C LEU A 154 21.10 3.98 -0.26
N LEU A 155 22.40 4.25 -0.13
CA LEU A 155 23.38 3.30 0.39
C LEU A 155 23.09 3.08 1.88
N LEU A 156 22.17 2.17 2.19
CA LEU A 156 21.88 1.80 3.57
C LEU A 156 23.08 0.98 4.08
N PRO A 157 23.90 1.53 5.01
CA PRO A 157 25.04 0.80 5.54
C PRO A 157 24.55 -0.51 6.17
N SER A 158 25.37 -1.56 6.04
CA SER A 158 25.17 -2.78 6.83
C SER A 158 25.11 -2.43 8.31
N ARG A 159 24.43 -3.26 9.12
CA ARG A 159 24.28 -3.05 10.58
C ARG A 159 25.57 -2.44 11.17
N PRO A 160 25.48 -1.26 11.83
CA PRO A 160 26.67 -0.59 12.32
C PRO A 160 27.43 -1.54 13.26
N LYS A 161 28.74 -1.39 13.38
CA LYS A 161 29.66 -2.21 14.17
C LYS A 161 30.36 -1.44 15.30
N GLY A 162 30.31 -0.11 15.31
CA GLY A 162 30.92 0.73 16.35
C GLY A 162 30.21 2.07 16.58
N LYS A 163 30.74 2.87 17.51
CA LYS A 163 30.27 4.23 17.83
C LYS A 163 30.32 5.16 16.61
N PHE A 164 29.38 6.10 16.54
CA PHE A 164 29.26 7.11 15.49
C PHE A 164 29.13 6.53 14.07
N GLU A 165 28.82 5.25 13.95
CA GLU A 165 28.43 4.67 12.67
C GLU A 165 26.96 4.97 12.39
N LEU A 166 26.70 5.36 11.14
CA LEU A 166 25.35 5.65 10.66
C LEU A 166 24.47 4.40 10.72
N GLU A 167 23.36 4.52 11.45
CA GLU A 167 22.24 3.60 11.40
C GLU A 167 21.11 4.23 10.58
N THR A 168 20.56 3.44 9.66
CA THR A 168 19.41 3.82 8.85
C THR A 168 18.26 2.85 9.11
N VAL A 169 17.11 3.38 9.52
CA VAL A 169 15.92 2.58 9.84
C VAL A 169 14.77 3.01 8.96
N PHE A 170 14.02 2.02 8.47
CA PHE A 170 12.77 2.26 7.77
C PHE A 170 11.76 2.94 8.70
N ARG A 171 11.30 4.15 8.32
CA ARG A 171 10.44 4.97 9.16
C ARG A 171 8.98 4.91 8.75
N ALA A 172 8.72 5.15 7.47
CA ALA A 172 7.39 5.20 6.91
C ALA A 172 7.45 4.93 5.41
N LEU A 173 6.36 4.39 4.87
CA LEU A 173 6.17 4.22 3.44
C LEU A 173 4.79 4.72 3.06
N GLY A 174 4.69 5.26 1.86
CA GLY A 174 3.42 5.63 1.25
C GLY A 174 3.33 5.07 -0.14
N PHE A 175 2.15 4.54 -0.46
CA PHE A 175 1.85 4.04 -1.79
C PHE A 175 0.60 4.73 -2.33
N GLY A 176 0.64 5.09 -3.61
CA GLY A 176 -0.50 5.66 -4.28
C GLY A 176 -0.30 5.86 -5.77
N TYR A 177 -1.36 6.35 -6.40
CA TYR A 177 -1.38 6.68 -7.83
C TYR A 177 -1.26 8.19 -8.02
N ASP A 178 -0.30 8.60 -8.85
CA ASP A 178 -0.16 9.96 -9.36
C ASP A 178 -1.00 10.09 -10.64
N CYS A 179 -2.11 10.83 -10.55
CA CYS A 179 -3.00 11.02 -11.69
C CYS A 179 -2.42 11.93 -12.77
N LYS A 180 -1.46 12.81 -12.45
CA LYS A 180 -0.79 13.70 -13.41
C LYS A 180 0.17 12.89 -14.28
N ALA A 181 1.05 12.10 -13.66
CA ALA A 181 2.00 11.25 -14.37
C ALA A 181 1.40 9.90 -14.85
N LYS A 182 0.18 9.57 -14.41
CA LYS A 182 -0.54 8.33 -14.71
C LYS A 182 0.21 7.06 -14.30
N GLU A 183 0.94 7.12 -13.19
CA GLU A 183 1.76 6.03 -12.71
C GLU A 183 1.61 5.81 -11.20
N TYR A 184 2.01 4.63 -10.72
CA TYR A 184 2.09 4.38 -9.29
C TYR A 184 3.45 4.85 -8.77
N LYS A 185 3.41 5.41 -7.55
CA LYS A 185 4.59 5.83 -6.83
C LYS A 185 4.62 5.21 -5.44
N VAL A 186 5.83 4.91 -4.99
CA VAL A 186 6.09 4.54 -3.60
C VAL A 186 7.07 5.55 -3.03
N VAL A 187 6.73 6.16 -1.91
CA VAL A 187 7.62 7.05 -1.16
C VAL A 187 8.07 6.34 0.09
N GLN A 188 9.37 6.40 0.39
CA GLN A 188 9.96 5.84 1.59
C GLN A 188 10.65 6.96 2.37
N ILE A 189 10.37 7.02 3.68
CA ILE A 189 11.07 7.89 4.63
C ILE A 189 12.01 7.01 5.44
N ILE A 190 13.27 7.44 5.53
CA ILE A 190 14.32 6.77 6.26
C ILE A 190 14.76 7.66 7.41
N GLU A 191 14.82 7.05 8.58
CA GLU A 191 15.32 7.67 9.79
C GLU A 191 16.80 7.36 9.92
N ASN A 192 17.60 8.42 10.09
CA ASN A 192 19.04 8.32 10.21
C ASN A 192 19.44 8.64 11.65
N SER A 193 20.33 7.84 12.24
CA SER A 193 20.85 8.10 13.57
C SER A 193 22.25 7.56 13.76
N GLU A 194 22.96 8.10 14.74
CA GLU A 194 24.23 7.58 15.23
C GLU A 194 24.10 7.24 16.71
N TYR A 195 25.07 6.48 17.23
CA TYR A 195 25.16 6.19 18.66
C TYR A 195 26.46 6.73 19.23
N SER A 196 26.37 7.44 20.36
CA SER A 196 27.55 7.95 21.08
C SER A 196 28.32 6.88 21.84
N ASP A 197 27.79 5.66 21.92
CA ASP A 197 28.37 4.53 22.63
C ASP A 197 28.21 3.21 21.86
N ASP A 198 28.87 2.16 22.34
CA ASP A 198 28.80 0.83 21.72
C ASP A 198 27.58 0.04 22.23
N GLU A 199 26.96 0.47 23.34
CA GLU A 199 25.82 -0.22 23.96
C GLU A 199 24.50 0.03 23.21
N ARG A 200 24.44 1.09 22.38
CA ARG A 200 23.28 1.43 21.51
C ARG A 200 21.97 1.57 22.27
N THR A 201 22.03 2.06 23.49
CA THR A 201 20.81 2.34 24.23
C THR A 201 20.10 3.54 23.60
N TYR A 202 18.78 3.59 23.72
CA TYR A 202 17.96 4.71 23.21
C TYR A 202 18.46 6.08 23.71
N TYR A 203 19.07 6.13 24.90
CA TYR A 203 19.59 7.35 25.52
C TYR A 203 20.84 7.91 24.84
N HIS A 204 21.58 7.08 24.11
CA HIS A 204 22.81 7.46 23.41
C HIS A 204 22.59 7.66 21.91
N ARG A 205 21.32 7.64 21.48
CA ARG A 205 20.93 7.83 20.09
C ARG A 205 20.94 9.32 19.71
N ILE A 206 21.69 9.64 18.67
CA ILE A 206 21.79 10.97 18.09
C ILE A 206 20.96 10.97 16.80
N PRO A 207 19.79 11.66 16.76
CA PRO A 207 18.98 11.72 15.56
C PRO A 207 19.62 12.63 14.51
N LEU A 208 19.71 12.15 13.28
CA LEU A 208 20.19 12.87 12.11
C LEU A 208 19.00 13.28 11.21
N PRO A 209 19.22 14.18 10.23
CA PRO A 209 18.20 14.51 9.23
C PRO A 209 17.63 13.27 8.55
N HIS A 210 16.32 13.23 8.38
CA HIS A 210 15.65 12.19 7.61
C HIS A 210 16.06 12.26 6.15
N THR A 211 16.06 11.12 5.48
CA THR A 211 16.17 11.01 4.02
C THR A 211 14.87 10.45 3.47
N ALA A 212 14.57 10.78 2.21
CA ALA A 212 13.41 10.24 1.54
C ALA A 212 13.75 9.88 0.10
N GLU A 213 13.08 8.86 -0.41
CA GLU A 213 13.20 8.44 -1.80
C GLU A 213 11.84 8.08 -2.38
N VAL A 214 11.72 8.23 -3.69
CA VAL A 214 10.51 7.91 -4.45
C VAL A 214 10.85 6.92 -5.55
N TYR A 215 10.10 5.83 -5.57
CA TYR A 215 10.03 4.89 -6.67
C TYR A 215 8.90 5.26 -7.61
N THR A 216 9.17 5.15 -8.91
CA THR A 216 8.21 5.38 -9.99
C THR A 216 8.13 4.14 -10.87
N THR A 217 6.92 3.63 -11.10
CA THR A 217 6.72 2.44 -11.95
C THR A 217 7.17 2.64 -13.39
N ALA A 218 7.11 3.87 -13.93
CA ALA A 218 7.53 4.12 -15.31
C ALA A 218 9.05 4.00 -15.50
N ALA A 219 9.83 4.51 -14.53
CA ALA A 219 11.29 4.42 -14.56
C ALA A 219 11.83 3.09 -13.98
N ASN A 220 11.00 2.38 -13.21
CA ASN A 220 11.39 1.19 -12.44
C ASN A 220 12.66 1.42 -11.61
N SER A 221 12.75 2.58 -10.96
CA SER A 221 13.91 2.99 -10.18
C SER A 221 13.53 3.94 -9.05
N TRP A 222 14.40 3.98 -8.04
CA TRP A 222 14.33 4.93 -6.93
C TRP A 222 15.13 6.18 -7.25
N ARG A 223 14.69 7.32 -6.72
CA ARG A 223 15.46 8.55 -6.63
C ARG A 223 15.32 9.15 -5.25
N GLU A 224 16.39 9.76 -4.76
CA GLU A 224 16.33 10.57 -3.56
C GLU A 224 15.52 11.85 -3.81
N ILE A 225 14.73 12.22 -2.81
CA ILE A 225 13.97 13.48 -2.79
C ILE A 225 14.27 14.23 -1.50
N LYS A 226 14.07 15.55 -1.53
CA LYS A 226 14.25 16.38 -0.34
C LYS A 226 13.09 16.15 0.63
N ILE A 227 13.44 16.01 1.91
CA ILE A 227 12.49 15.99 3.01
C ILE A 227 12.93 17.02 4.05
N ASP A 228 12.03 17.93 4.38
CA ASP A 228 12.26 18.99 5.36
C ASP A 228 11.34 18.77 6.56
N ILE A 229 11.72 17.82 7.40
CA ILE A 229 11.03 17.51 8.66
C ILE A 229 12.04 17.52 9.80
N SER A 230 11.57 17.77 11.02
CA SER A 230 12.42 17.73 12.22
C SER A 230 13.13 16.38 12.34
N THR A 231 14.40 16.41 12.77
CA THR A 231 15.18 15.19 13.05
C THR A 231 14.56 14.33 14.14
N LYS A 232 13.73 14.93 15.01
CA LYS A 232 13.01 14.25 16.09
C LYS A 232 11.66 13.67 15.65
N THR A 233 11.30 13.84 14.38
CA THR A 233 10.00 13.40 13.88
C THR A 233 9.87 11.88 13.99
N TYR A 234 8.83 11.44 14.69
CA TYR A 234 8.44 10.05 14.79
C TYR A 234 7.09 9.88 14.07
N SER A 235 7.06 9.11 12.98
CA SER A 235 5.83 8.74 12.26
C SER A 235 5.33 7.37 12.70
N CYS A 236 4.12 7.26 13.25
CA CYS A 236 3.65 6.05 13.95
C CYS A 236 2.61 5.22 13.18
N SER A 237 2.03 5.75 12.11
CA SER A 237 0.80 5.17 11.56
C SER A 237 1.00 4.47 10.23
N CYS A 238 0.15 3.47 9.98
CA CYS A 238 -0.15 3.01 8.63
C CYS A 238 -0.52 4.22 7.76
N GLN A 239 -0.07 4.19 6.51
CA GLN A 239 -0.35 5.25 5.56
C GLN A 239 -1.81 5.22 5.12
N VAL A 240 -2.41 6.40 4.99
CA VAL A 240 -3.67 6.59 4.28
C VAL A 240 -3.41 7.22 2.92
N TYR A 241 -3.93 6.63 1.85
CA TYR A 241 -3.95 7.23 0.51
C TYR A 241 -5.29 7.92 0.28
N LEU A 242 -5.26 9.20 -0.10
CA LEU A 242 -6.47 9.90 -0.52
C LEU A 242 -6.16 10.94 -1.59
N LYS A 243 -6.83 10.84 -2.74
CA LYS A 243 -6.85 11.87 -3.81
C LYS A 243 -5.45 12.34 -4.24
N GLY A 244 -4.50 11.42 -4.39
CA GLY A 244 -3.13 11.72 -4.84
C GLY A 244 -2.14 12.05 -3.72
N PHE A 245 -2.57 11.98 -2.46
CA PHE A 245 -1.72 12.24 -1.30
C PHE A 245 -1.59 11.01 -0.42
N CYS A 246 -0.40 10.85 0.15
CA CYS A 246 -0.14 9.92 1.25
C CYS A 246 -0.13 10.70 2.57
N TYR A 247 -0.78 10.17 3.59
CA TYR A 247 -0.88 10.80 4.90
C TYR A 247 -0.36 9.85 5.99
N TRP A 248 0.33 10.44 6.97
CA TRP A 248 0.79 9.78 8.18
C TRP A 248 0.54 10.66 9.38
N TYR A 249 0.34 10.02 10.52
CA TYR A 249 0.42 10.68 11.81
C TYR A 249 1.89 10.82 12.23
N ALA A 250 2.30 12.03 12.61
CA ALA A 250 3.67 12.34 12.97
C ALA A 250 3.75 13.22 14.23
N THR A 251 4.88 13.11 14.95
CA THR A 251 5.15 13.94 16.13
C THR A 251 6.62 14.34 16.23
N ASP A 252 6.89 15.62 16.53
CA ASP A 252 8.26 16.15 16.67
C ASP A 252 8.46 17.15 17.85
N ALA A 253 7.42 17.29 18.67
CA ALA A 253 7.22 18.10 19.90
C ALA A 253 5.73 18.43 19.99
N GLU A 254 5.12 18.61 18.82
CA GLU A 254 3.69 18.73 18.59
C GLU A 254 3.21 17.53 17.78
N GLU A 255 1.90 17.29 17.79
CA GLU A 255 1.24 16.27 16.99
C GLU A 255 0.72 16.92 15.69
N TYR A 256 0.99 16.30 14.55
CA TYR A 256 0.59 16.82 13.24
C TYR A 256 0.35 15.68 12.24
N ILE A 257 -0.29 16.02 11.12
CA ILE A 257 -0.41 15.12 9.98
C ILE A 257 0.72 15.48 9.00
N LEU A 258 1.59 14.51 8.73
CA LEU A 258 2.53 14.59 7.62
C LEU A 258 1.79 14.14 6.36
N SER A 259 1.89 14.92 5.29
CA SER A 259 1.33 14.58 3.99
C SER A 259 2.39 14.65 2.92
N PHE A 260 2.25 13.85 1.87
CA PHE A 260 3.11 13.86 0.71
C PHE A 260 2.25 13.91 -0.56
N ASP A 261 2.44 14.96 -1.36
CA ASP A 261 1.84 15.09 -2.68
C ASP A 261 2.58 14.17 -3.66
N LEU A 262 1.91 13.15 -4.21
CA LEU A 262 2.56 12.24 -5.15
C LEU A 262 2.80 12.89 -6.52
N GLY A 263 2.03 13.92 -6.87
CA GLY A 263 2.16 14.62 -8.14
C GLY A 263 3.33 15.59 -8.15
N ASP A 264 3.40 16.44 -7.13
CA ASP A 264 4.44 17.48 -7.03
C ASP A 264 5.66 17.01 -6.23
N GLU A 265 5.57 15.87 -5.54
CA GLU A 265 6.64 15.23 -4.75
C GLU A 265 7.12 16.10 -3.58
N ILE A 266 6.18 16.76 -2.90
CA ILE A 266 6.45 17.68 -1.80
C ILE A 266 5.79 17.17 -0.51
N PHE A 267 6.54 17.25 0.58
CA PHE A 267 6.01 17.03 1.92
C PHE A 267 5.35 18.29 2.49
N HIS A 268 4.19 18.13 3.11
CA HIS A 268 3.51 19.20 3.83
C HIS A 268 3.17 18.77 5.25
N ARG A 269 3.37 19.69 6.18
CA ARG A 269 2.92 19.57 7.57
C ARG A 269 1.54 20.20 7.72
N ILE A 270 0.57 19.42 8.18
CA ILE A 270 -0.79 19.88 8.45
C ILE A 270 -0.98 19.89 9.97
N GLN A 271 -1.24 21.07 10.52
CA GLN A 271 -1.48 21.25 11.96
C GLN A 271 -2.82 20.63 12.35
N LEU A 272 -2.85 19.96 13.50
CA LEU A 272 -4.10 19.51 14.11
C LEU A 272 -4.85 20.69 14.75
N PRO A 273 -6.18 20.59 14.91
CA PRO A 273 -6.98 21.64 15.55
C PRO A 273 -6.41 22.05 16.90
N SER A 274 -6.36 23.36 17.17
CA SER A 274 -5.75 23.92 18.39
C SER A 274 -6.38 23.33 19.65
N ARG A 275 -5.56 22.76 20.54
CA ARG A 275 -5.90 22.25 21.88
C ARG A 275 -6.62 23.33 22.71
N ARG A 276 -7.95 23.43 22.64
CA ARG A 276 -8.74 24.08 23.69
C ARG A 276 -9.00 23.18 24.89
N GLU A 277 -8.77 21.87 24.72
CA GLU A 277 -8.98 20.86 25.74
C GLU A 277 -7.68 20.07 25.91
N SER A 278 -6.93 20.38 26.97
CA SER A 278 -5.77 19.60 27.39
C SER A 278 -6.22 18.19 27.79
N GLY A 279 -5.68 17.14 27.18
CA GLY A 279 -5.94 15.75 27.61
C GLY A 279 -6.19 14.74 26.48
N PHE A 280 -6.33 15.18 25.22
CA PHE A 280 -6.57 14.26 24.10
C PHE A 280 -5.28 13.72 23.48
N LYS A 281 -5.29 12.42 23.16
CA LYS A 281 -4.24 11.74 22.39
C LYS A 281 -4.83 11.19 21.09
N PHE A 282 -4.15 11.43 19.97
CA PHE A 282 -4.48 10.85 18.67
C PHE A 282 -3.66 9.57 18.44
N TYR A 283 -4.28 8.56 17.83
CA TYR A 283 -3.64 7.24 17.67
C TYR A 283 -3.40 6.88 16.21
N TYR A 284 -4.48 6.92 15.40
CA TYR A 284 -4.46 6.46 14.02
C TYR A 284 -5.27 7.39 13.14
N ILE A 285 -4.90 7.45 11.87
CA ILE A 285 -5.68 8.06 10.80
C ILE A 285 -6.30 6.95 9.94
N PHE A 286 -7.52 7.17 9.48
CA PHE A 286 -8.25 6.25 8.61
C PHE A 286 -9.18 7.03 7.68
N LEU A 287 -9.74 6.35 6.68
CA LEU A 287 -10.71 6.96 5.76
C LEU A 287 -12.14 6.78 6.27
N CYS A 288 -12.91 7.86 6.25
CA CYS A 288 -14.34 7.87 6.50
C CYS A 288 -15.00 8.73 5.43
N ASN A 289 -15.83 8.13 4.56
CA ASN A 289 -16.59 8.84 3.51
C ASN A 289 -15.75 9.84 2.69
N GLU A 290 -14.63 9.38 2.11
CA GLU A 290 -13.68 10.20 1.35
C GLU A 290 -12.98 11.33 2.15
N SER A 291 -13.04 11.28 3.48
CA SER A 291 -12.35 12.19 4.38
C SER A 291 -11.36 11.44 5.25
N ILE A 292 -10.30 12.12 5.68
CA ILE A 292 -9.39 11.58 6.69
C ILE A 292 -10.02 11.84 8.05
N ALA A 293 -10.16 10.76 8.82
CA ALA A 293 -10.64 10.78 10.18
C ALA A 293 -9.54 10.29 11.12
N SER A 294 -9.61 10.70 12.38
CA SER A 294 -8.74 10.21 13.43
C SER A 294 -9.55 9.98 14.69
N PHE A 295 -9.19 8.95 15.45
CA PHE A 295 -9.74 8.71 16.77
C PHE A 295 -8.89 9.44 17.82
N CYS A 296 -9.55 10.16 18.72
CA CYS A 296 -8.93 10.78 19.88
C CYS A 296 -9.60 10.27 21.16
N SER A 297 -8.80 10.04 22.21
CA SER A 297 -9.32 9.75 23.55
C SER A 297 -8.76 10.74 24.57
N CYS A 298 -9.58 11.09 25.55
CA CYS A 298 -9.14 11.80 26.75
C CYS A 298 -8.47 10.80 27.71
N TYR A 299 -7.45 11.26 28.44
CA TYR A 299 -6.93 10.58 29.63
C TYR A 299 -7.95 10.58 30.77
#